data_AF-A0A381IAT3-F1
#
_entry.id   AF-A0A381IAT3-F1
#
_cell.length_a   1.000
_cell.length_b   1.000
_cell.length_c   1.000
_cell.angle_alpha   90.00
_cell.angle_beta   90.00
_cell.angle_gamma   90.00
#
_symmetry.space_group_name_H-M   'P 1'
#
loop_
_entity.id
_entity.type
_entity.pdbx_description
1 polymer ?
#
loop_
_entity_poly.entity_id
_entity_poly.type
_entity_poly.pdbx_seq_one_letter_code
_entity_poly.pdbx_strand_id
1 'polypeptide(L)'
;MRNIKMIVAYDGSRYKGYQKLGDNNMTIQEKLENVLSKMTNETVEIIGSGRTDMGAHARGQVVNFRTNCMDSLDKIQKYLYEYLPEDIVVKTVEEVDERFHSRYNVKSKTYMYKIDNNKYHNPFIRKYATHVSKKLDLDRMRKQVSI
;
A
#
# COMPACT_ATOMS: atom_id res chain seq x y z
N MET A 1 -18.97 -15.57 6.09
CA MET A 1 -18.54 -14.16 6.02
C MET A 1 -17.55 -14.08 4.88
N ARG A 2 -17.77 -13.22 3.89
CA ARG A 2 -16.96 -13.18 2.66
C ARG A 2 -15.54 -12.73 3.01
N ASN A 3 -14.53 -13.24 2.31
CA ASN A 3 -13.15 -12.78 2.42
C ASN A 3 -12.78 -12.09 1.11
N ILE A 4 -12.44 -10.81 1.19
CA ILE A 4 -12.21 -9.96 0.02
C ILE A 4 -10.74 -9.56 0.01
N LYS A 5 -10.05 -9.88 -1.08
CA LYS A 5 -8.66 -9.45 -1.34
C LYS A 5 -8.69 -8.19 -2.19
N MET A 6 -7.82 -7.24 -1.85
CA MET A 6 -7.58 -6.03 -2.63
C MET A 6 -6.10 -5.88 -2.94
N ILE A 7 -5.79 -5.33 -4.11
CA ILE A 7 -4.44 -4.83 -4.44
C ILE A 7 -4.48 -3.32 -4.36
N VAL A 8 -3.72 -2.74 -3.42
CA VAL A 8 -3.73 -1.31 -3.13
C VAL A 8 -2.42 -0.68 -3.59
N ALA A 9 -2.51 0.44 -4.31
CA ALA A 9 -1.40 1.32 -4.56
C ALA A 9 -1.58 2.62 -3.78
N TYR A 10 -0.50 3.17 -3.25
CA TYR A 10 -0.55 4.44 -2.53
C TYR A 10 0.75 5.23 -2.62
N ASP A 11 0.62 6.55 -2.62
CA ASP A 11 1.70 7.49 -2.33
C ASP A 11 1.77 7.72 -0.81
N GLY A 12 2.77 7.10 -0.17
CA GLY A 12 2.98 7.20 1.27
C GLY A 12 3.48 8.55 1.78
N SER A 13 3.77 9.53 0.91
CA SER A 13 4.48 10.77 1.29
C SER A 13 3.77 11.63 2.33
N ARG A 14 2.45 11.49 2.49
CA ARG A 14 1.65 12.22 3.50
C ARG A 14 1.27 11.38 4.72
N TYR A 15 1.71 10.12 4.78
CA TYR A 15 1.23 9.15 5.76
C TYR A 15 2.32 8.75 6.75
N LYS A 16 1.92 8.52 8.01
CA LYS A 16 2.73 8.00 9.12
C LYS A 16 3.01 6.49 8.99
N GLY A 17 3.03 5.98 7.76
CA GLY A 17 3.22 4.57 7.44
C GLY A 17 1.91 3.82 7.21
N TYR A 18 2.03 2.51 7.07
CA TYR A 18 0.90 1.63 6.80
C TYR A 18 0.02 1.39 8.03
N GLN A 19 0.64 0.97 9.14
CA GLN A 19 -0.04 0.41 10.31
C GLN A 19 -0.82 1.48 11.08
N LYS A 20 -2.05 1.16 11.49
CA LYS A 20 -2.87 2.01 12.37
C LYS A 20 -2.18 2.25 13.73
N LEU A 21 -2.21 3.50 14.22
CA LEU A 21 -1.51 3.95 15.43
C LEU A 21 -2.44 4.41 16.58
N GLY A 22 -3.73 4.11 16.53
CA GLY A 22 -4.70 4.40 17.61
C GLY A 22 -5.21 5.84 17.64
N ASP A 23 -4.33 6.83 17.51
CA ASP A 23 -4.65 8.25 17.81
C ASP A 23 -4.56 9.20 16.61
N ASN A 24 -4.47 8.71 15.36
CA ASN A 24 -4.29 9.62 14.21
C ASN A 24 -4.63 9.01 12.85
N ASN A 25 -5.61 9.63 12.15
CA ASN A 25 -6.14 9.29 10.83
C ASN A 25 -5.16 9.42 9.64
N MET A 26 -3.85 9.32 9.89
CA MET A 26 -2.77 9.57 8.94
C MET A 26 -2.01 8.29 8.56
N THR A 27 -2.67 7.13 8.63
CA THR A 27 -2.09 5.84 8.23
C THR A 27 -2.89 5.23 7.09
N ILE A 28 -2.24 4.43 6.23
CA ILE A 28 -2.92 3.80 5.08
C ILE A 28 -4.00 2.83 5.56
N GLN A 29 -3.70 2.02 6.57
CA GLN A 29 -4.62 1.04 7.12
C GLN A 29 -5.91 1.70 7.61
N GLU A 30 -5.79 2.77 8.41
CA GLU A 30 -6.95 3.45 8.98
C GLU A 30 -7.80 4.16 7.92
N LYS A 31 -7.19 4.72 6.87
CA LYS A 31 -7.96 5.28 5.73
C LYS A 31 -8.83 4.23 5.06
N LEU A 32 -8.24 3.07 4.77
CA LEU A 32 -8.95 1.95 4.14
C LEU A 32 -10.06 1.42 5.06
N GLU A 33 -9.74 1.14 6.33
CA GLU A 33 -10.70 0.64 7.32
C GLU A 33 -11.86 1.60 7.53
N ASN A 34 -11.62 2.90 7.58
CA ASN A 34 -12.67 3.90 7.76
C ASN A 34 -13.64 3.95 6.57
N VAL A 35 -13.13 3.89 5.33
CA VAL A 35 -13.97 3.90 4.12
C VAL A 35 -14.73 2.59 4.00
N LEU A 36 -14.07 1.45 4.22
CA LEU A 36 -14.69 0.13 4.20
C LEU A 36 -15.79 0.02 5.26
N SER A 37 -15.52 0.43 6.50
CA SER A 37 -16.47 0.34 7.60
C SER A 37 -17.74 1.16 7.33
N LYS A 38 -17.59 2.35 6.71
CA LYS A 38 -18.72 3.16 6.27
C LYS A 38 -19.51 2.49 5.14
N MET A 39 -18.82 1.93 4.15
CA MET A 39 -19.45 1.26 3.02
C MET A 39 -20.26 0.03 3.46
N THR A 40 -19.68 -0.79 4.33
CA THR A 40 -20.29 -2.07 4.75
C THR A 40 -21.24 -1.90 5.92
N ASN A 41 -21.23 -0.74 6.61
CA ASN A 41 -21.91 -0.52 7.87
C ASN A 41 -21.49 -1.55 8.96
N GLU A 42 -20.21 -1.94 8.95
CA GLU A 42 -19.60 -2.89 9.87
C GLU A 42 -18.27 -2.32 10.38
N THR A 43 -17.77 -2.79 11.52
CA THR A 43 -16.36 -2.52 11.89
C THR A 43 -15.45 -3.43 11.07
N VAL A 44 -14.74 -2.86 10.10
CA VAL A 44 -13.81 -3.60 9.24
C VAL A 44 -12.37 -3.43 9.73
N GLU A 45 -11.70 -4.57 9.96
CA GLU A 45 -10.25 -4.63 10.14
C GLU A 45 -9.61 -5.27 8.91
N ILE A 46 -8.54 -4.66 8.38
CA ILE A 46 -7.82 -5.20 7.21
C ILE A 46 -6.51 -5.85 7.63
N ILE A 47 -6.15 -6.92 6.91
CA ILE A 47 -4.89 -7.64 7.06
C ILE A 47 -4.01 -7.32 5.85
N GLY A 48 -2.90 -6.61 6.08
CA GLY A 48 -1.92 -6.30 5.05
C GLY A 48 -0.87 -7.41 4.86
N SER A 49 -0.39 -7.59 3.62
CA SER A 49 0.68 -8.53 3.33
C SER A 49 2.01 -8.14 3.98
N GLY A 50 2.26 -6.84 4.14
CA GLY A 50 3.39 -6.28 4.87
C GLY A 50 3.05 -4.90 5.44
N ARG A 51 4.01 -4.32 6.18
CA ARG A 51 3.95 -2.94 6.65
C ARG A 51 4.96 -2.11 5.87
N THR A 52 4.62 -0.86 5.60
CA THR A 52 5.56 0.14 5.07
C THR A 52 5.72 1.25 6.10
N ASP A 53 6.94 1.74 6.26
CA ASP A 53 7.25 2.84 7.17
C ASP A 53 6.71 4.18 6.64
N MET A 54 6.80 5.22 7.48
CA MET A 54 6.43 6.58 7.13
C MET A 54 7.09 7.03 5.82
N GLY A 55 6.31 7.61 4.92
CA GLY A 55 6.79 8.11 3.62
C GLY A 55 6.96 7.04 2.53
N ALA A 56 6.99 5.74 2.88
CA ALA A 56 7.18 4.69 1.87
C ALA A 56 5.90 4.43 1.05
N HIS A 57 6.07 4.30 -0.27
CA HIS A 57 4.97 4.06 -1.21
C HIS A 57 4.74 2.56 -1.45
N ALA A 58 3.57 2.21 -2.00
CA ALA A 58 3.32 0.88 -2.53
C ALA A 58 2.72 0.94 -3.93
N ARG A 59 3.19 0.03 -4.81
CA ARG A 59 2.60 -0.19 -6.14
C ARG A 59 1.50 -1.27 -6.13
N GLY A 60 1.46 -2.10 -5.10
CA GLY A 60 0.58 -3.27 -5.03
C GLY A 60 0.68 -3.97 -3.68
N GLN A 61 0.39 -3.24 -2.61
CA GLN A 61 0.18 -3.84 -1.30
C GLN A 61 -1.06 -4.73 -1.36
N VAL A 62 -0.90 -6.02 -1.08
CA VAL A 62 -2.04 -6.93 -0.99
C VAL A 62 -2.63 -6.81 0.41
N VAL A 63 -3.95 -6.65 0.48
CA VAL A 63 -4.69 -6.65 1.75
C VAL A 63 -5.90 -7.57 1.63
N ASN A 64 -6.39 -8.11 2.73
CA ASN A 64 -7.69 -8.76 2.77
C ASN A 64 -8.49 -8.35 4.00
N PHE A 65 -9.81 -8.40 3.88
CA PHE A 65 -10.73 -8.14 4.97
C PHE A 65 -11.94 -9.06 4.84
N ARG A 66 -12.67 -9.22 5.95
CA ARG A 66 -13.88 -10.03 5.97
C ARG A 66 -15.11 -9.16 6.23
N THR A 67 -16.22 -9.48 5.59
CA THR A 67 -17.48 -8.72 5.71
C THR A 67 -18.70 -9.59 5.45
N ASN A 68 -19.87 -9.24 6.01
CA ASN A 68 -21.16 -9.84 5.63
C ASN A 68 -21.88 -9.01 4.56
N CYS A 69 -21.30 -7.89 4.12
CA CYS A 69 -21.82 -7.08 3.03
C CYS A 69 -21.95 -7.90 1.74
N MET A 70 -23.13 -7.84 1.14
CA MET A 70 -23.49 -8.56 -0.09
C MET A 70 -23.31 -7.71 -1.36
N ASP A 71 -22.67 -6.54 -1.25
CA ASP A 71 -22.38 -5.69 -2.40
C ASP A 71 -21.48 -6.41 -3.41
N SER A 72 -21.73 -6.15 -4.70
CA SER A 72 -20.91 -6.70 -5.77
C SER A 72 -19.48 -6.15 -5.71
N LEU A 73 -18.52 -6.92 -6.23
CA LEU A 73 -17.11 -6.48 -6.28
C LEU A 73 -16.95 -5.16 -7.04
N ASP A 74 -17.73 -4.94 -8.10
CA ASP A 74 -17.76 -3.68 -8.86
C ASP A 74 -18.27 -2.50 -8.00
N LYS A 75 -19.33 -2.72 -7.21
CA LYS A 75 -19.83 -1.70 -6.29
C LYS A 75 -18.80 -1.35 -5.22
N ILE A 76 -18.14 -2.35 -4.64
CA ILE A 76 -17.05 -2.16 -3.68
C ILE A 76 -15.91 -1.35 -4.31
N GLN A 77 -15.48 -1.73 -5.52
CA GLN A 77 -14.38 -1.06 -6.21
C GLN A 77 -14.71 0.40 -6.55
N LYS A 78 -15.93 0.67 -7.04
CA LYS A 78 -16.41 2.03 -7.33
C LYS A 78 -16.47 2.90 -6.08
N TYR A 79 -17.03 2.37 -5.00
CA TYR A 79 -17.12 3.09 -3.73
C TYR A 79 -15.73 3.44 -3.19
N LEU A 80 -14.80 2.48 -3.21
CA LEU A 80 -13.42 2.73 -2.77
C LEU A 80 -12.74 3.80 -3.63
N TYR A 81 -12.94 3.78 -4.95
CA TYR A 81 -12.41 4.82 -5.83
C TYR A 81 -12.98 6.21 -5.55
N GLU A 82 -14.28 6.32 -5.27
CA GLU A 82 -14.96 7.59 -5.00
C GLU A 82 -14.56 8.20 -3.64
N TYR A 83 -14.43 7.36 -2.61
CA TYR A 83 -14.30 7.82 -1.22
C TYR A 83 -12.89 7.72 -0.63
N LEU A 84 -11.94 7.07 -1.30
CA LEU A 84 -10.54 7.13 -0.90
C LEU A 84 -9.90 8.44 -1.39
N PRO A 85 -8.91 8.98 -0.64
CA PRO A 85 -8.09 10.07 -1.14
C PRO A 85 -7.36 9.70 -2.43
N GLU A 86 -7.10 10.67 -3.30
CA GLU A 86 -6.44 10.46 -4.62
C GLU A 86 -5.06 9.77 -4.54
N ASP A 87 -4.40 9.79 -3.38
CA ASP A 87 -3.12 9.12 -3.15
C ASP A 87 -3.25 7.66 -2.68
N ILE A 88 -4.46 7.10 -2.65
CA ILE A 88 -4.73 5.68 -2.37
C ILE A 88 -5.71 5.14 -3.41
N VAL A 89 -5.28 4.13 -4.17
CA VAL A 89 -6.11 3.50 -5.21
C VAL A 89 -6.16 1.99 -4.99
N VAL A 90 -7.38 1.46 -4.95
CA VAL A 90 -7.63 0.02 -5.00
C VAL A 90 -7.69 -0.41 -6.47
N LYS A 91 -6.69 -1.17 -6.91
CA LYS A 91 -6.54 -1.59 -8.31
C LYS A 91 -7.46 -2.73 -8.70
N THR A 92 -7.65 -3.67 -7.78
CA THR A 92 -8.47 -4.86 -8.00
C THR A 92 -9.13 -5.25 -6.70
N VAL A 93 -10.34 -5.79 -6.80
CA VAL A 93 -11.09 -6.42 -5.70
C VAL A 93 -11.50 -7.80 -6.17
N GLU A 94 -11.25 -8.82 -5.35
CA GLU A 94 -11.67 -10.19 -5.63
C GLU A 94 -12.16 -10.87 -4.36
N GLU A 95 -13.10 -11.80 -4.52
CA GLU A 95 -13.46 -12.73 -3.45
C GLU A 95 -12.49 -13.90 -3.45
N VAL A 96 -12.01 -14.28 -2.26
CA VAL A 96 -11.02 -15.33 -2.06
C VAL A 96 -11.53 -16.36 -1.07
N ASP A 97 -10.85 -17.50 -1.03
CA ASP A 97 -11.10 -18.54 -0.03
C ASP A 97 -11.13 -17.95 1.39
N GLU A 98 -12.04 -18.44 2.24
CA GLU A 98 -12.18 -17.96 3.61
C GLU A 98 -10.88 -18.10 4.42
N ARG A 99 -10.01 -19.05 4.07
CA ARG A 99 -8.72 -19.31 4.71
C ARG A 99 -7.58 -18.45 4.19
N PHE A 100 -7.80 -17.66 3.12
CA PHE A 100 -6.77 -16.74 2.61
C PHE A 100 -6.39 -15.68 3.66
N HIS A 101 -5.08 -15.46 3.81
CA HIS A 101 -4.50 -14.50 4.72
C HIS A 101 -3.31 -13.79 4.06
N SER A 102 -3.46 -12.50 3.75
CA SER A 102 -2.48 -11.72 2.95
C SER A 102 -1.06 -11.77 3.51
N ARG A 103 -0.91 -11.82 4.84
CA ARG A 103 0.41 -11.87 5.50
C ARG A 103 1.08 -13.24 5.42
N TYR A 104 0.32 -14.33 5.41
CA TYR A 104 0.85 -15.68 5.59
C TYR A 104 0.89 -16.47 4.28
N ASN A 105 -0.01 -16.18 3.34
CA ASN A 105 0.01 -16.80 2.01
C ASN A 105 0.90 -16.07 1.00
N VAL A 106 1.57 -14.98 1.40
CA VAL A 106 2.55 -14.30 0.56
C VAL A 106 3.79 -15.18 0.34
N LYS A 107 4.18 -15.38 -0.92
CA LYS A 107 5.39 -16.16 -1.26
C LYS A 107 6.66 -15.31 -1.25
N SER A 108 6.55 -14.07 -1.71
CA SER A 108 7.66 -13.13 -1.79
C SER A 108 7.16 -11.69 -1.80
N LYS A 109 8.05 -10.76 -1.44
CA LYS A 109 7.81 -9.32 -1.52
C LYS A 109 8.96 -8.68 -2.27
N THR A 110 8.64 -7.76 -3.17
CA THR A 110 9.64 -7.03 -3.94
C THR A 110 9.60 -5.57 -3.55
N TYR A 111 10.76 -5.06 -3.14
CA TYR A 111 10.96 -3.64 -2.85
C TYR A 111 11.83 -3.04 -3.95
N MET A 112 11.52 -1.81 -4.33
CA MET A 112 12.31 -1.05 -5.30
C MET A 112 12.71 0.28 -4.67
N TYR A 113 14.02 0.50 -4.57
CA TYR A 113 14.59 1.77 -4.19
C TYR A 113 14.96 2.55 -5.45
N LYS A 114 14.63 3.83 -5.50
CA LYS A 114 15.04 4.73 -6.59
C LYS A 114 16.00 5.78 -6.06
N ILE A 115 17.10 5.97 -6.76
CA ILE A 115 18.10 6.98 -6.43
C ILE A 115 18.19 7.97 -7.60
N ASP A 116 18.01 9.25 -7.29
CA ASP A 116 18.32 10.35 -8.20
C ASP A 116 19.79 10.74 -8.00
N ASN A 117 20.68 10.33 -8.90
CA ASN A 117 22.12 10.61 -8.80
C ASN A 117 22.57 11.85 -9.60
N ASN A 118 21.64 12.76 -9.90
CA ASN A 118 21.96 14.01 -10.56
C ASN A 118 22.70 14.98 -9.62
N LYS A 119 23.47 15.90 -10.20
CA LYS A 119 24.19 16.95 -9.44
C LYS A 119 23.23 17.80 -8.59
N TYR A 120 22.07 18.15 -9.15
CA TYR A 120 20.98 18.85 -8.48
C TYR A 120 19.75 17.95 -8.44
N HIS A 121 18.90 18.13 -7.42
CA HIS A 121 17.69 17.33 -7.27
C HIS A 121 16.67 17.64 -8.37
N ASN A 122 15.95 16.63 -8.83
CA ASN A 122 14.82 16.82 -9.73
C ASN A 122 13.51 17.05 -8.93
N PRO A 123 12.87 18.22 -9.06
CA PRO A 123 11.67 18.54 -8.28
C PRO A 123 10.49 17.62 -8.58
N PHE A 124 10.40 17.01 -9.76
CA PHE A 124 9.28 16.14 -10.14
C PHE A 124 9.34 14.75 -9.49
N ILE A 125 10.53 14.28 -9.10
CA ILE A 125 10.70 12.95 -8.50
C ILE A 125 11.16 12.99 -7.04
N ARG A 126 11.28 14.19 -6.44
CA ARG A 126 11.82 14.39 -5.07
C ARG A 126 11.12 13.59 -3.97
N LYS A 127 9.87 13.19 -4.18
CA LYS A 127 9.11 12.33 -3.25
C LYS A 127 9.29 10.84 -3.52
N TYR A 128 9.71 10.48 -4.73
CA TYR A 128 9.70 9.09 -5.25
C TYR A 128 11.11 8.52 -5.48
N ALA A 129 12.15 9.31 -5.23
CA ALA A 129 13.55 8.92 -5.34
C ALA A 129 14.38 9.66 -4.29
N THR A 130 15.35 8.97 -3.69
CA THR A 130 16.32 9.59 -2.79
C THR A 130 17.38 10.29 -3.62
N HIS A 131 17.55 11.61 -3.42
CA HIS A 131 18.60 12.37 -4.09
C HIS A 131 19.96 12.11 -3.45
N VAL A 132 20.95 11.77 -4.27
CA VAL A 132 22.34 11.62 -3.86
C VAL A 132 23.20 12.40 -4.84
N SER A 133 23.74 13.55 -4.41
CA SER A 133 24.56 14.41 -5.28
C SER A 133 25.96 13.84 -5.57
N LYS A 134 26.48 12.99 -4.68
CA LYS A 134 27.77 12.31 -4.88
C LYS A 134 27.63 11.24 -5.95
N LYS A 135 28.46 11.29 -6.98
CA LYS A 135 28.51 10.26 -8.03
C LYS A 135 28.70 8.87 -7.42
N LEU A 136 27.78 7.97 -7.71
CA LEU A 136 27.82 6.60 -7.22
C LEU A 136 28.71 5.72 -8.10
N ASP A 137 29.43 4.81 -7.47
CA ASP A 137 30.21 3.77 -8.14
C ASP A 137 29.32 2.53 -8.32
N LEU A 138 28.73 2.41 -9.51
CA LEU A 138 27.79 1.33 -9.81
C LEU A 138 28.47 -0.05 -9.83
N ASP A 139 29.74 -0.13 -10.22
CA ASP A 139 30.45 -1.41 -10.27
C ASP A 139 30.76 -1.90 -8.86
N ARG A 140 31.17 -0.98 -7.98
CA ARG A 140 31.36 -1.30 -6.56
C ARG A 140 30.05 -1.68 -5.88
N MET A 141 28.93 -0.99 -6.18
CA MET A 141 27.61 -1.37 -5.67
C MET A 141 27.19 -2.77 -6.14
N ARG A 142 27.33 -3.07 -7.43
CA ARG A 142 27.00 -4.39 -8.00
C ARG A 142 27.81 -5.50 -7.34
N LYS A 143 29.14 -5.30 -7.19
CA LYS A 143 30.01 -6.27 -6.52
C LYS A 143 29.57 -6.58 -5.09
N GLN A 144 29.09 -5.60 -4.35
CA GLN A 144 28.65 -5.76 -2.96
C GLN A 144 27.23 -6.34 -2.79
N VAL A 145 26.40 -6.31 -3.84
CA VAL A 145 25.01 -6.79 -3.82
C VAL A 145 24.87 -8.20 -4.42
N SER A 146 25.95 -8.76 -5.00
CA SER A 146 25.98 -10.14 -5.47
C SER A 146 25.61 -11.08 -4.31
N ILE A 147 24.43 -11.70 -4.40
CA ILE A 147 23.94 -12.75 -3.51
C ILE A 147 24.54 -14.08 -3.98
#